data_AF-A0A835H749-F1
#
_entry.id   AF-A0A835H749-F1
#
_cell.length_a   1.000
_cell.length_b   1.000
_cell.length_c   1.000
_cell.angle_alpha   90.00
_cell.angle_beta   90.00
_cell.angle_gamma   90.00
#
_symmetry.space_group_name_H-M   'P 1'
#
loop_
_entity.id
_entity.type
_entity.pdbx_description
1 polymer ?
#
loop_
_entity_poly.entity_id
_entity_poly.type
_entity_poly.pdbx_seq_one_letter_code
_entity_poly.pdbx_strand_id
1 'polypeptide(L)'
;MEGKSLRALLVMFIVMIGMGAGQTYAASTNSFAACYGECFLRRRSVLKCLVRCISSHHPTSDIHYYCNLGCASSKCTSISTLQNPREDAVKDCVNSCSDICKKHQ
;
A
#
# COMPACT_ATOMS: atom_id res chain seq x y z
N MET A 1 -35.86 34.78 7.98
CA MET A 1 -34.96 33.90 8.76
C MET A 1 -34.22 32.93 7.82
N GLU A 2 -33.68 33.41 6.69
CA GLU A 2 -33.46 32.55 5.50
C GLU A 2 -32.01 32.53 4.98
N GLY A 3 -31.16 33.48 5.38
CA GLY A 3 -29.75 33.51 4.96
C GLY A 3 -28.83 32.52 5.70
N LYS A 4 -29.18 32.11 6.92
CA LYS A 4 -28.41 31.12 7.71
C LYS A 4 -28.58 29.70 7.16
N SER A 5 -29.76 29.39 6.63
CA SER A 5 -30.10 28.07 6.10
C SER A 5 -29.39 27.76 4.78
N LEU A 6 -29.34 28.74 3.87
CA LEU A 6 -28.59 28.63 2.60
C LEU A 6 -27.08 28.50 2.81
N ARG A 7 -26.53 29.23 3.80
CA ARG A 7 -25.11 29.11 4.17
C ARG A 7 -24.79 27.74 4.75
N ALA A 8 -25.67 27.19 5.59
CA ALA A 8 -25.51 25.84 6.14
C ALA A 8 -25.60 24.77 5.04
N LEU A 9 -26.52 24.90 4.09
CA LEU A 9 -26.64 24.00 2.94
C LEU A 9 -25.40 24.04 2.02
N LEU A 10 -24.87 25.22 1.73
CA LEU A 10 -23.64 25.38 0.95
C LEU A 10 -22.43 24.77 1.65
N VAL A 11 -22.27 25.01 2.97
CA VAL A 11 -21.19 24.42 3.76
C VAL A 11 -21.34 22.89 3.81
N MET A 12 -22.55 22.36 3.96
CA MET A 12 -22.80 20.92 3.91
C MET A 12 -22.45 20.31 2.55
N PHE A 13 -22.82 20.98 1.45
CA PHE A 13 -22.45 20.54 0.09
C PHE A 13 -20.92 20.55 -0.12
N ILE A 14 -20.23 21.59 0.35
CA ILE A 14 -18.76 21.71 0.26
C ILE A 14 -18.07 20.63 1.10
N VAL A 15 -18.58 20.32 2.30
CA VAL A 15 -18.03 19.26 3.17
C VAL A 15 -18.24 17.88 2.54
N MET A 16 -19.40 17.61 1.92
CA MET A 16 -19.67 16.34 1.24
C MET A 16 -18.77 16.13 0.02
N ILE A 17 -18.44 17.21 -0.71
CA ILE A 17 -17.49 17.17 -1.84
C ILE A 17 -16.04 17.04 -1.32
N GLY A 18 -15.70 17.73 -0.23
CA GLY A 18 -14.36 17.70 0.38
C GLY A 18 -14.00 16.38 1.07
N MET A 19 -15.00 15.66 1.60
CA MET A 19 -14.82 14.31 2.17
C MET A 19 -14.74 13.22 1.08
N GLY A 20 -15.04 13.55 -0.18
CA GLY A 20 -14.96 12.63 -1.32
C GLY A 20 -13.53 12.33 -1.82
N ALA A 21 -12.49 13.01 -1.32
CA ALA A 21 -11.11 12.88 -1.81
C ALA A 21 -10.11 12.33 -0.79
N GLY A 22 -10.57 11.74 0.32
CA GLY A 22 -9.67 11.30 1.41
C GLY A 22 -9.63 9.81 1.68
N GLN A 23 -10.78 9.13 1.68
CA GLN A 23 -10.89 7.72 2.08
C GLN A 23 -12.06 7.03 1.38
N THR A 24 -11.97 6.86 0.06
CA THR A 24 -12.77 5.83 -0.63
C THR A 24 -11.85 5.13 -1.60
N TYR A 25 -11.19 4.09 -1.10
CA TYR A 25 -11.10 2.82 -1.82
C TYR A 25 -11.11 1.74 -0.73
N ALA A 26 -12.30 1.29 -0.35
CA ALA A 26 -12.46 -0.14 -0.14
C ALA A 26 -12.27 -0.81 -1.51
N ALA A 27 -11.06 -0.73 -2.07
CA ALA A 27 -10.60 -1.72 -3.00
C ALA A 27 -10.29 -2.92 -2.10
N SER A 28 -11.19 -3.88 -2.07
CA SER A 28 -10.86 -5.24 -1.68
C SER A 28 -9.78 -5.74 -2.64
N THR A 29 -8.54 -5.35 -2.40
CA THR A 29 -7.35 -5.96 -2.95
C THR A 29 -6.43 -6.18 -1.76
N ASN A 30 -6.69 -7.24 -0.98
CA ASN A 30 -5.71 -7.83 -0.06
C ASN A 30 -4.49 -8.41 -0.82
N SER A 31 -4.14 -7.84 -1.97
CA SER A 31 -3.04 -8.27 -2.81
C SER A 31 -1.91 -7.25 -2.65
N PHE A 32 -0.74 -7.76 -2.28
CA PHE A 32 0.48 -6.97 -2.16
C PHE A 32 0.77 -6.14 -3.42
N ALA A 33 0.49 -6.66 -4.62
CA ALA A 33 0.75 -5.96 -5.88
C ALA A 33 -0.04 -4.64 -6.00
N ALA A 34 -1.31 -4.63 -5.61
CA ALA A 34 -2.14 -3.44 -5.64
C ALA A 34 -1.61 -2.38 -4.66
N CYS A 35 -1.32 -2.78 -3.41
CA CYS A 35 -0.72 -1.89 -2.42
C CYS A 35 0.61 -1.29 -2.93
N TYR A 36 1.46 -2.13 -3.50
CA TYR A 36 2.78 -1.74 -3.96
C TYR A 36 2.70 -0.78 -5.16
N GLY A 37 1.86 -1.09 -6.15
CA GLY A 37 1.62 -0.26 -7.32
C GLY A 37 1.07 1.12 -6.93
N GLU A 38 0.03 1.18 -6.11
CA GLU A 38 -0.54 2.45 -5.64
C GLU A 38 0.46 3.29 -4.85
N CYS A 39 1.20 2.65 -3.94
CA CYS A 39 2.23 3.34 -3.18
C CYS A 39 3.33 3.89 -4.10
N PHE A 40 3.77 3.10 -5.08
CA PHE A 40 4.82 3.50 -6.00
C PHE A 40 4.38 4.68 -6.87
N LEU A 41 3.14 4.69 -7.37
CA LEU A 41 2.59 5.81 -8.13
C LEU A 41 2.58 7.12 -7.32
N ARG A 42 2.30 7.05 -6.01
CA ARG A 42 2.27 8.23 -5.12
C ARG A 42 3.64 8.69 -4.64
N ARG A 43 4.55 7.75 -4.31
CA ARG A 43 5.81 8.06 -3.61
C ARG A 43 7.07 7.87 -4.43
N ARG A 44 6.98 7.21 -5.60
CA ARG A 44 8.12 6.86 -6.47
C ARG A 44 9.29 6.23 -5.72
N SER A 45 9.01 5.45 -4.68
CA SER A 45 10.01 4.87 -3.78
C SER A 45 9.76 3.38 -3.58
N VAL A 46 10.60 2.57 -4.21
CA VAL A 46 10.57 1.09 -4.13
C VAL A 46 10.62 0.61 -2.69
N LEU A 47 11.67 0.98 -1.96
CA LEU A 47 11.90 0.51 -0.58
C LEU A 47 10.77 0.91 0.38
N LYS A 48 10.31 2.17 0.35
CA LYS A 48 9.25 2.63 1.25
C LYS A 48 7.93 1.91 0.99
N CYS A 49 7.63 1.64 -0.27
CA CYS A 49 6.41 0.94 -0.65
C CYS A 49 6.47 -0.55 -0.35
N LEU A 50 7.63 -1.17 -0.56
CA LEU A 50 7.88 -2.55 -0.18
C LEU A 50 7.64 -2.76 1.32
N VAL A 51 8.31 -1.96 2.16
CA VAL A 51 8.16 -2.03 3.64
C VAL A 51 6.70 -1.87 4.03
N ARG A 52 6.05 -0.79 3.57
CA ARG A 52 4.66 -0.49 3.92
C ARG A 52 3.70 -1.62 3.59
N CYS A 53 3.83 -2.20 2.40
CA CYS A 53 2.90 -3.23 1.93
C CYS A 53 3.18 -4.58 2.59
N ILE A 54 4.45 -4.93 2.88
CA ILE A 54 4.77 -6.12 3.67
C ILE A 54 4.19 -6.00 5.10
N SER A 55 4.34 -4.85 5.76
CA SER A 55 3.79 -4.62 7.11
C SER A 55 2.27 -4.61 7.16
N SER A 56 1.61 -4.35 6.03
CA SER A 56 0.14 -4.39 5.94
C SER A 56 -0.39 -5.83 5.81
N HIS A 57 0.46 -6.77 5.38
CA HIS A 57 0.10 -8.18 5.19
C HIS A 57 0.53 -9.10 6.33
N HIS A 58 1.47 -8.69 7.17
CA HIS A 58 1.96 -9.49 8.29
C HIS A 58 1.98 -8.66 9.57
N PRO A 59 1.50 -9.20 10.71
CA PRO A 59 1.68 -8.56 12.00
C PRO A 59 3.19 -8.44 12.30
N THR A 60 3.63 -7.27 12.74
CA THR A 60 5.06 -6.97 13.00
C THR A 60 5.68 -7.81 14.12
N SER A 61 4.86 -8.54 14.89
CA SER A 61 5.30 -9.50 15.92
C SER A 61 5.70 -10.86 15.36
N ASP A 62 5.57 -11.08 14.05
CA ASP A 62 5.90 -12.34 13.39
C ASP A 62 7.39 -12.39 13.01
N ILE A 63 8.11 -13.44 13.40
CA ILE A 63 9.50 -13.65 12.96
C ILE A 63 9.61 -13.76 11.43
N HIS A 64 8.57 -14.30 10.78
CA HIS A 64 8.48 -14.37 9.33
C HIS A 64 8.35 -12.99 8.69
N TYR A 65 7.79 -11.98 9.39
CA TYR A 65 7.76 -10.61 8.88
C TYR A 65 9.18 -10.06 8.70
N TYR A 66 10.05 -10.20 9.71
CA TYR A 66 11.43 -9.70 9.63
C TYR A 66 12.26 -10.47 8.59
N CYS A 67 12.09 -11.79 8.53
CA CYS A 67 12.73 -12.62 7.50
C CYS A 67 12.29 -12.19 6.09
N ASN A 68 10.99 -12.01 5.88
CA ASN A 68 10.44 -11.65 4.57
C ASN A 68 10.87 -10.22 4.17
N LEU A 69 10.88 -9.28 5.12
CA LEU A 69 11.36 -7.92 4.90
C LEU A 69 12.84 -7.89 4.52
N GLY A 70 13.68 -8.65 5.23
CA GLY A 70 15.11 -8.78 4.92
C GLY A 70 15.35 -9.40 3.54
N CYS A 71 14.67 -10.51 3.24
CA CYS A 71 14.76 -11.15 1.93
C CYS A 71 14.29 -10.23 0.80
N ALA A 72 13.13 -9.60 0.95
CA ALA A 72 12.56 -8.77 -0.09
C ALA A 72 13.36 -7.48 -0.33
N SER A 73 13.86 -6.85 0.74
CA SER A 73 14.71 -5.66 0.60
C SER A 73 16.02 -5.97 -0.13
N SER A 74 16.59 -7.15 0.09
CA SER A 74 17.82 -7.60 -0.57
C SER A 74 17.59 -8.06 -2.02
N LYS A 75 16.51 -8.80 -2.29
CA LYS A 75 16.31 -9.49 -3.59
C LYS A 75 15.29 -8.83 -4.52
N CYS A 76 14.24 -8.21 -3.98
CA CYS A 76 13.11 -7.76 -4.78
C CYS A 76 13.19 -6.28 -5.19
N THR A 77 14.04 -5.48 -4.53
CA THR A 77 14.15 -4.03 -4.79
C THR A 77 14.75 -3.70 -6.15
N SER A 78 15.59 -4.56 -6.71
CA SER A 78 16.19 -4.40 -8.04
C SER A 78 15.24 -4.76 -9.19
N ILE A 79 14.11 -5.39 -8.91
CA ILE A 79 13.10 -5.77 -9.91
C ILE A 79 12.37 -4.52 -10.44
N SER A 80 12.08 -3.58 -9.55
CA SER A 80 11.42 -2.33 -9.87
C SER A 80 12.39 -1.31 -10.43
N THR A 81 11.90 -0.49 -11.36
CA THR A 81 12.63 0.68 -11.90
C THR A 81 11.87 1.96 -11.57
N LEU A 82 12.50 3.12 -11.77
CA LEU A 82 11.85 4.41 -11.51
C LEU A 82 10.65 4.66 -12.44
N GLN A 83 10.66 4.07 -13.64
CA GLN A 83 9.58 4.19 -14.62
C GLN A 83 8.50 3.12 -14.44
N ASN A 84 8.87 1.89 -14.09
CA ASN A 84 7.96 0.75 -14.00
C ASN A 84 8.17 -0.02 -12.68
N PRO A 85 7.15 -0.07 -11.79
CA PRO A 85 7.22 -0.80 -10.53
C PRO A 85 7.26 -2.33 -10.69
N ARG A 86 6.74 -2.89 -11.80
CA ARG A 86 6.64 -4.34 -12.02
C ARG A 86 6.01 -5.07 -10.84
N GLU A 87 4.87 -4.55 -10.37
CA GLU A 87 4.19 -4.93 -9.14
C GLU A 87 3.94 -6.44 -9.01
N ASP A 88 3.56 -7.13 -10.09
CA ASP A 88 3.37 -8.58 -10.07
C ASP A 88 4.69 -9.35 -9.89
N ALA A 89 5.77 -8.92 -10.55
CA ALA A 89 7.08 -9.53 -10.37
C ALA A 89 7.63 -9.32 -8.96
N VAL A 90 7.39 -8.14 -8.37
CA VAL A 90 7.75 -7.87 -6.97
C VAL A 90 6.91 -8.73 -6.02
N LYS A 91 5.61 -8.87 -6.28
CA LYS A 91 4.72 -9.77 -5.52
C LYS A 91 5.23 -11.21 -5.55
N ASP A 92 5.57 -11.73 -6.73
CA ASP A 92 6.05 -13.11 -6.87
C ASP A 92 7.40 -13.31 -6.14
N CYS A 93 8.28 -12.31 -6.19
CA CYS A 93 9.53 -12.30 -5.41
C CYS A 93 9.28 -12.33 -3.88
N VAL A 94 8.34 -11.52 -3.39
CA VAL A 94 7.95 -11.50 -1.96
C VAL A 94 7.30 -12.83 -1.55
N ASN A 95 6.50 -13.44 -2.42
CA ASN A 95 5.94 -14.78 -2.16
C ASN A 95 7.05 -15.83 -2.06
N SER A 96 8.05 -15.80 -2.95
CA SER A 96 9.22 -16.68 -2.87
C SER A 96 10.00 -16.47 -1.56
N CYS A 97 10.19 -15.23 -1.12
CA CYS A 97 10.78 -14.93 0.19
C CYS A 97 9.95 -15.51 1.34
N SER A 98 8.63 -15.42 1.27
CA SER A 98 7.73 -15.99 2.27
C SER A 98 7.88 -17.52 2.37
N ASP A 99 8.02 -18.21 1.24
CA ASP A 99 8.24 -19.65 1.21
C ASP A 99 9.61 -20.05 1.78
N ILE A 100 10.66 -19.26 1.51
CA ILE A 100 11.98 -19.45 2.12
C ILE A 100 11.88 -19.30 3.65
N CYS A 101 11.22 -18.23 4.11
CA CYS A 101 11.09 -17.94 5.53
C CYS A 101 10.24 -18.97 6.30
N LYS A 102 9.31 -19.66 5.62
CA LYS A 102 8.55 -20.78 6.20
C LYS A 102 9.34 -22.09 6.28
N LYS A 103 10.35 -22.28 5.40
CA LYS A 103 11.16 -23.51 5.33
C LYS A 103 12.33 -23.54 6.33
N HIS A 104 12.70 -22.42 6.91
CA HIS A 104 13.82 -22.30 7.86
C HIS A 104 13.37 -22.21 9.33
N GLN A 105 12.28 -22.90 9.67
CA GLN A 105 11.81 -23.12 11.05
C GLN A 105 12.42 -24.41 11.61
#